data_AF-A0A955F2P7-F1
#
_entry.id   AF-A0A955F2P7-F1
#
_cell.length_a   1.000
_cell.length_b   1.000
_cell.length_c   1.000
_cell.angle_alpha   90.00
_cell.angle_beta   90.00
_cell.angle_gamma   90.00
#
_symmetry.space_group_name_H-M   'P 1'
#
loop_
_entity.id
_entity.type
_entity.pdbx_description
1 polymer ?
#
loop_
_entity_poly.entity_id
_entity_poly.type
_entity_poly.pdbx_seq_one_letter_code
_entity_poly.pdbx_strand_id
1 'polypeptide(L)'
;MTMSQPRSLAAGFSRVLALGVFCLAVGAPAARAQGDPLPGFSISPHFDEQVRLRETADGIRIAVNAPSAAHFVPKQPTHVLVYATPNGSTIEQTLGCRPAEGLDWHFGIQHLAAQLRFLRGQFPGENLVLVTVQAKGLSWPAWRAGRQDAGRRIRDLVSELRLELPGASKRVTLAAHSGGGSFLWGFLEGGKVIPDHVERIVFLDANYSFDDAKGHGDALVSWLGRSVRNHLVVVAYDDREVAVRGKKVVGPEGGTFRACDRMLARFDDDLRIVRSKTGFLERHESRGGQLTVLRHLNPRNEVLHSRLVAEMNGIIYALSLGTPVAEQWGSFGAPPVYDRWIQAAPGVGVEVETTIQRVRSLPDRPLGAPGARTLLKRWETSSRDDREAAVVAEITRGNLPFYMRTLSPITVRARDRDGQERVLVYEICPDYLAIGSDGDFARIPLSPVAAQRVADRFGYRLPTRKMVDQIHAAASIRLEPHPLTVARESVGTFLEHQDIIQAQLPEKATGRLVSGHKKDVVVSPKLMTHPGRVAIYGWCHPSGQAIQPLYLGHAIGYVDYSHGIRLVRGEVTLDGKTMKLEDLLRDPVLCNLLSDEGPLPAASQRYDD
;
A
#
# COMPACT_ATOMS: atom_id res chain seq x y z
N MET A 1 -6.52 -82.72 -64.72
CA MET A 1 -7.15 -81.51 -65.30
C MET A 1 -6.49 -80.30 -64.68
N THR A 2 -5.69 -79.63 -65.49
CA THR A 2 -4.71 -78.60 -65.16
C THR A 2 -5.24 -77.20 -65.47
N MET A 3 -4.75 -76.22 -64.70
CA MET A 3 -4.41 -74.83 -65.09
C MET A 3 -5.46 -73.93 -65.78
N SER A 4 -5.67 -72.72 -65.26
CA SER A 4 -4.99 -71.48 -65.70
C SER A 4 -5.75 -70.20 -65.33
N GLN A 5 -4.96 -69.19 -64.91
CA GLN A 5 -5.24 -67.77 -64.63
C GLN A 5 -5.69 -66.96 -65.89
N PRO A 6 -6.21 -65.71 -65.80
CA PRO A 6 -5.48 -64.43 -65.48
C PRO A 6 -6.35 -63.34 -64.77
N ARG A 7 -5.90 -62.15 -64.31
CA ARG A 7 -4.63 -61.39 -64.24
C ARG A 7 -4.80 -60.25 -63.20
N SER A 8 -3.69 -59.80 -62.63
CA SER A 8 -3.54 -58.66 -61.72
C SER A 8 -3.28 -57.34 -62.43
N LEU A 9 -3.47 -56.22 -61.71
CA LEU A 9 -2.67 -54.99 -61.83
C LEU A 9 -2.57 -54.33 -60.44
N ALA A 10 -1.37 -53.88 -60.11
CA ALA A 10 -0.91 -53.43 -58.80
C ALA A 10 -0.60 -51.93 -58.79
N ALA A 11 -0.68 -51.31 -57.61
CA ALA A 11 0.11 -50.17 -57.09
C ALA A 11 -0.62 -49.65 -55.83
N GLY A 12 -0.05 -49.27 -54.69
CA GLY A 12 1.32 -49.11 -54.21
C GLY A 12 1.20 -48.34 -52.89
N PHE A 13 1.73 -48.88 -51.79
CA PHE A 13 1.65 -48.30 -50.45
C PHE A 13 2.65 -47.15 -50.28
N SER A 14 2.24 -46.03 -49.66
CA SER A 14 3.13 -45.08 -49.01
C SER A 14 2.55 -44.68 -47.65
N ARG A 15 3.33 -44.95 -46.60
CA ARG A 15 3.07 -44.55 -45.21
C ARG A 15 3.52 -43.12 -45.00
N VAL A 16 2.65 -42.26 -44.48
CA VAL A 16 3.03 -40.99 -43.84
C VAL A 16 2.54 -41.03 -42.40
N LEU A 17 3.49 -40.94 -41.47
CA LEU A 17 3.29 -40.81 -40.03
C LEU A 17 2.68 -39.42 -39.77
N ALA A 18 1.44 -39.36 -39.27
CA ALA A 18 0.87 -38.12 -38.75
C ALA A 18 1.24 -37.98 -37.27
N LEU A 19 2.21 -37.11 -36.98
CA LEU A 19 2.53 -36.64 -35.64
C LEU A 19 1.35 -35.80 -35.13
N GLY A 20 0.63 -36.28 -34.12
CA GLY A 20 -0.43 -35.52 -33.46
C GLY A 20 0.16 -34.34 -32.68
N VAL A 21 0.02 -33.13 -33.20
CA VAL A 21 0.29 -31.90 -32.46
C VAL A 21 -0.88 -31.68 -31.49
N PHE A 22 -0.62 -31.86 -30.20
CA PHE A 22 -1.52 -31.42 -29.13
C PHE A 22 -1.45 -29.89 -29.06
N CYS A 23 -2.30 -29.19 -29.81
CA CYS A 23 -2.52 -27.77 -29.61
C CYS A 23 -3.22 -27.59 -28.26
N LEU A 24 -2.46 -27.25 -27.22
CA LEU A 24 -2.98 -26.59 -26.03
C LEU A 24 -3.62 -25.28 -26.49
N ALA A 25 -4.94 -25.30 -26.69
CA ALA A 25 -5.72 -24.08 -26.83
C ALA A 25 -5.62 -23.33 -25.49
N VAL A 26 -4.67 -22.40 -25.41
CA VAL A 26 -4.69 -21.34 -24.41
C VAL A 26 -5.96 -20.55 -24.70
N GLY A 27 -7.01 -20.84 -23.95
CA GLY A 27 -8.27 -20.09 -24.05
C GLY A 27 -7.95 -18.61 -23.91
N ALA A 28 -8.36 -17.82 -24.91
CA ALA A 28 -8.33 -16.37 -24.79
C ALA A 28 -9.10 -15.99 -23.50
N PRO A 29 -8.55 -15.09 -22.66
CA PRO A 29 -9.25 -14.69 -21.44
C PRO A 29 -10.63 -14.18 -21.83
N ALA A 30 -11.68 -14.74 -21.21
CA ALA A 30 -13.05 -14.30 -21.41
C ALA A 30 -13.12 -12.77 -21.26
N ALA A 31 -13.79 -12.10 -22.20
CA ALA A 31 -13.96 -10.65 -22.16
C ALA A 31 -14.64 -10.27 -20.83
N ARG A 32 -13.98 -9.45 -20.01
CA ARG A 32 -14.51 -9.04 -18.69
C ARG A 32 -15.80 -8.25 -18.86
N ALA A 33 -16.81 -8.59 -18.06
CA ALA A 33 -18.04 -7.82 -17.97
C ALA A 33 -17.81 -6.52 -17.17
N GLN A 34 -18.53 -5.47 -17.51
CA GLN A 34 -18.65 -4.29 -16.66
C GLN A 34 -19.32 -4.68 -15.34
N GLY A 35 -18.85 -4.16 -14.21
CA GLY A 35 -19.33 -4.53 -12.88
C GLY A 35 -18.41 -5.48 -12.10
N ASP A 36 -17.49 -6.17 -12.77
CA ASP A 36 -16.51 -7.03 -12.10
C ASP A 36 -15.30 -6.22 -11.60
N PRO A 37 -14.88 -6.37 -10.32
CA PRO A 37 -13.67 -5.74 -9.83
C PRO A 37 -12.42 -6.16 -10.61
N LEU A 38 -11.47 -5.24 -10.80
CA LEU A 38 -10.18 -5.47 -11.41
C LEU A 38 -9.36 -6.45 -10.54
N PRO A 39 -8.62 -7.41 -11.13
CA PRO A 39 -7.89 -8.41 -10.36
C PRO A 39 -6.81 -7.77 -9.47
N GLY A 40 -6.80 -8.15 -8.19
CA GLY A 40 -5.84 -7.63 -7.21
C GLY A 40 -6.16 -6.21 -6.74
N PHE A 41 -7.34 -5.68 -7.03
CA PHE A 41 -7.84 -4.43 -6.46
C PHE A 41 -8.81 -4.73 -5.30
N SER A 42 -8.72 -3.94 -4.25
CA SER A 42 -9.72 -3.82 -3.19
C SER A 42 -10.69 -2.68 -3.49
N ILE A 43 -11.82 -2.62 -2.80
CA ILE A 43 -12.78 -1.52 -2.93
C ILE A 43 -12.53 -0.50 -1.82
N SER A 44 -12.44 0.77 -2.20
CA SER A 44 -12.33 1.91 -1.29
C SER A 44 -13.61 2.04 -0.47
N PRO A 45 -13.53 2.15 0.87
CA PRO A 45 -14.72 2.33 1.71
C PRO A 45 -15.34 3.72 1.61
N HIS A 46 -14.71 4.66 0.89
CA HIS A 46 -15.14 6.06 0.83
C HIS A 46 -15.98 6.39 -0.41
N PHE A 47 -15.62 5.85 -1.57
CA PHE A 47 -16.23 6.20 -2.87
C PHE A 47 -16.31 5.01 -3.85
N ASP A 48 -16.24 3.77 -3.35
CA ASP A 48 -16.31 2.52 -4.11
C ASP A 48 -15.24 2.35 -5.21
N GLU A 49 -14.25 3.22 -5.24
CA GLU A 49 -13.14 3.17 -6.18
C GLU A 49 -12.37 1.87 -6.02
N GLN A 50 -11.83 1.38 -7.12
CA GLN A 50 -11.01 0.18 -7.09
C GLN A 50 -9.57 0.59 -6.83
N VAL A 51 -8.97 0.00 -5.80
CA VAL A 51 -7.69 0.43 -5.27
C VAL A 51 -6.70 -0.72 -5.23
N ARG A 52 -5.45 -0.48 -5.64
CA ARG A 52 -4.37 -1.46 -5.49
C ARG A 52 -3.09 -0.77 -5.02
N LEU A 53 -2.50 -1.33 -3.96
CA LEU A 53 -1.21 -0.91 -3.43
C LEU A 53 -0.15 -1.96 -3.75
N ARG A 54 1.04 -1.49 -4.10
CA ARG A 54 2.23 -2.33 -4.23
C ARG A 54 3.49 -1.52 -4.02
N GLU A 55 4.59 -2.21 -3.78
CA GLU A 55 5.92 -1.62 -3.70
C GLU A 55 6.86 -2.38 -4.64
N THR A 56 7.72 -1.64 -5.34
CA THR A 56 8.77 -2.23 -6.19
C THR A 56 9.96 -2.66 -5.33
N ALA A 57 10.81 -3.56 -5.85
CA ALA A 57 12.01 -4.01 -5.13
C ALA A 57 12.99 -2.88 -4.78
N ASP A 58 12.97 -1.78 -5.54
CA ASP A 58 13.77 -0.58 -5.30
C ASP A 58 13.06 0.49 -4.46
N GLY A 59 11.93 0.13 -3.85
CA GLY A 59 11.24 0.90 -2.81
C GLY A 59 10.35 2.02 -3.34
N ILE A 60 9.84 1.92 -4.57
CA ILE A 60 8.80 2.82 -5.05
C ILE A 60 7.46 2.26 -4.61
N ARG A 61 6.75 2.98 -3.73
CA ARG A 61 5.36 2.69 -3.40
C ARG A 61 4.48 3.20 -4.53
N ILE A 62 3.47 2.40 -4.88
CA ILE A 62 2.54 2.66 -5.98
C ILE A 62 1.12 2.45 -5.48
N ALA A 63 0.28 3.46 -5.66
CA ALA A 63 -1.16 3.36 -5.45
C ALA A 63 -1.91 3.58 -6.76
N VAL A 64 -2.65 2.57 -7.18
CA VAL A 64 -3.57 2.67 -8.31
C VAL A 64 -4.97 2.88 -7.76
N ASN A 65 -5.64 3.95 -8.18
CA ASN A 65 -7.03 4.27 -7.90
C ASN A 65 -7.78 4.35 -9.24
N ALA A 66 -8.61 3.36 -9.52
CA ALA A 66 -9.46 3.27 -10.69
C ALA A 66 -10.92 3.59 -10.34
N PRO A 67 -11.77 3.98 -11.31
CA PRO A 67 -13.22 4.08 -11.13
C PRO A 67 -13.80 2.84 -10.45
N SER A 68 -14.95 2.99 -9.79
CA SER A 68 -15.65 1.83 -9.20
C SER A 68 -15.96 0.76 -10.25
N ALA A 69 -16.17 -0.49 -9.84
CA ALA A 69 -16.41 -1.59 -10.77
C ALA A 69 -17.63 -1.33 -11.68
N ALA A 70 -18.64 -0.60 -11.18
CA ALA A 70 -19.81 -0.18 -11.94
C ALA A 70 -19.49 0.88 -13.02
N HIS A 71 -18.51 1.76 -12.77
CA HIS A 71 -18.16 2.87 -13.66
C HIS A 71 -16.96 2.57 -14.55
N PHE A 72 -16.16 1.54 -14.25
CA PHE A 72 -15.07 1.14 -15.11
C PHE A 72 -15.59 0.32 -16.31
N VAL A 73 -15.37 0.81 -17.52
CA VAL A 73 -15.82 0.16 -18.77
C VAL A 73 -14.62 -0.37 -19.54
N PRO A 74 -14.34 -1.68 -19.54
CA PRO A 74 -13.11 -2.24 -20.15
C PRO A 74 -12.91 -1.94 -21.64
N LYS A 75 -13.99 -1.63 -22.37
CA LYS A 75 -13.97 -1.28 -23.80
C LYS A 75 -13.74 0.20 -24.08
N GLN A 76 -13.79 1.07 -23.07
CA GLN A 76 -13.45 2.48 -23.24
C GLN A 76 -11.93 2.69 -23.29
N PRO A 77 -11.45 3.82 -23.84
CA PRO A 77 -10.09 4.30 -23.62
C PRO A 77 -9.80 4.40 -22.12
N THR A 78 -8.58 4.08 -21.72
CA THR A 78 -8.08 4.25 -20.35
C THR A 78 -7.02 5.33 -20.34
N HIS A 79 -7.28 6.38 -19.55
CA HIS A 79 -6.34 7.45 -19.29
C HIS A 79 -5.65 7.23 -17.95
N VAL A 80 -4.36 6.93 -18.00
CA VAL A 80 -3.52 6.69 -16.82
C VAL A 80 -2.81 7.99 -16.44
N LEU A 81 -3.22 8.60 -15.34
CA LEU A 81 -2.50 9.72 -14.74
C LEU A 81 -1.47 9.18 -13.75
N VAL A 82 -0.19 9.22 -14.12
CA VAL A 82 0.91 8.91 -13.20
C VAL A 82 1.32 10.21 -12.49
N TYR A 83 1.08 10.28 -11.19
CA TYR A 83 1.37 11.43 -10.34
C TYR A 83 2.51 11.11 -9.36
N ALA A 84 3.65 11.80 -9.49
CA ALA A 84 4.76 11.65 -8.56
C ALA A 84 4.58 12.56 -7.34
N THR A 85 4.66 11.97 -6.13
CA THR A 85 4.44 12.70 -4.88
C THR A 85 5.49 13.79 -4.65
N PRO A 86 5.12 14.88 -3.96
CA PRO A 86 6.09 15.88 -3.52
C PRO A 86 7.08 15.31 -2.51
N ASN A 87 8.23 15.97 -2.37
CA ASN A 87 9.21 15.59 -1.36
C ASN A 87 8.61 15.75 0.04
N GLY A 88 8.90 14.79 0.91
CA GLY A 88 8.42 14.80 2.29
C GLY A 88 6.97 14.35 2.47
N SER A 89 6.25 14.00 1.40
CA SER A 89 4.87 13.52 1.50
C SER A 89 4.69 12.08 1.06
N THR A 90 3.81 11.37 1.77
CA THR A 90 3.36 10.03 1.41
C THR A 90 2.30 10.07 0.31
N ILE A 91 2.02 8.90 -0.29
CA ILE A 91 0.88 8.71 -1.19
C ILE A 91 -0.40 9.17 -0.50
N GLU A 92 -0.59 8.74 0.74
CA GLU A 92 -1.80 8.94 1.52
C GLU A 92 -2.06 10.42 1.77
N GLN A 93 -1.03 11.15 2.19
CA GLN A 93 -1.07 12.61 2.34
C GLN A 93 -1.36 13.31 1.01
N THR A 94 -0.79 12.82 -0.08
CA THR A 94 -0.98 13.39 -1.43
C THR A 94 -2.41 13.15 -1.95
N LEU A 95 -2.97 11.96 -1.73
CA LEU A 95 -4.36 11.65 -2.06
C LEU A 95 -5.32 12.53 -1.26
N GLY A 96 -5.00 12.74 0.02
CA GLY A 96 -5.63 13.70 0.90
C GLY A 96 -7.02 13.29 1.39
N CYS A 97 -7.46 13.96 2.45
CA CYS A 97 -8.79 13.80 3.03
C CYS A 97 -9.19 15.06 3.80
N ARG A 98 -10.36 15.05 4.45
CA ARG A 98 -10.78 16.15 5.31
C ARG A 98 -9.81 16.28 6.50
N PRO A 99 -9.38 17.50 6.85
CA PRO A 99 -8.63 17.72 8.08
C PRO A 99 -9.41 17.19 9.30
N ALA A 100 -8.69 16.59 10.23
CA ALA A 100 -9.23 16.09 11.49
C ALA A 100 -8.24 16.39 12.62
N GLU A 101 -8.74 16.46 13.85
CA GLU A 101 -7.87 16.67 15.03
C GLU A 101 -6.85 15.53 15.15
N GLY A 102 -5.58 15.87 15.35
CA GLY A 102 -4.48 14.89 15.44
C GLY A 102 -4.02 14.30 14.10
N LEU A 103 -4.68 14.62 12.98
CA LEU A 103 -4.25 14.21 11.66
C LEU A 103 -3.16 15.16 11.11
N ASP A 104 -2.14 14.60 10.48
CA ASP A 104 -1.08 15.38 9.86
C ASP A 104 -1.66 16.37 8.83
N TRP A 105 -1.20 17.62 8.88
CA TRP A 105 -1.73 18.70 8.05
C TRP A 105 -1.54 18.45 6.54
N HIS A 106 -0.56 17.63 6.13
CA HIS A 106 -0.33 17.30 4.72
C HIS A 106 -1.52 16.61 4.06
N PHE A 107 -2.39 15.93 4.83
CA PHE A 107 -3.63 15.36 4.28
C PHE A 107 -4.60 16.42 3.73
N GLY A 108 -4.48 17.67 4.19
CA GLY A 108 -5.37 18.77 3.85
C GLY A 108 -4.93 19.62 2.66
N ILE A 109 -3.78 19.36 2.02
CA ILE A 109 -3.14 20.37 1.14
C ILE A 109 -3.04 19.99 -0.35
N GLN A 110 -3.39 18.77 -0.75
CA GLN A 110 -3.33 18.31 -2.14
C GLN A 110 -4.69 17.85 -2.67
N HIS A 111 -5.38 17.00 -1.90
CA HIS A 111 -6.68 16.40 -2.24
C HIS A 111 -6.72 15.79 -3.65
N LEU A 112 -5.62 15.18 -4.09
CA LEU A 112 -5.49 14.66 -5.45
C LEU A 112 -6.61 13.68 -5.80
N ALA A 113 -6.99 12.80 -4.87
CA ALA A 113 -8.09 11.84 -5.09
C ALA A 113 -9.43 12.56 -5.36
N ALA A 114 -9.73 13.62 -4.61
CA ALA A 114 -10.96 14.40 -4.78
C ALA A 114 -10.98 15.14 -6.13
N GLN A 115 -9.85 15.72 -6.54
CA GLN A 115 -9.70 16.33 -7.85
C GLN A 115 -9.97 15.33 -8.98
N LEU A 116 -9.45 14.10 -8.85
CA LEU A 116 -9.64 13.05 -9.85
C LEU A 116 -11.08 12.50 -9.89
N ARG A 117 -11.75 12.39 -8.73
CA ARG A 117 -13.18 12.06 -8.67
C ARG A 117 -14.02 13.10 -9.40
N PHE A 118 -13.74 14.39 -9.17
CA PHE A 118 -14.40 15.46 -9.91
C PHE A 118 -14.21 15.30 -11.42
N LEU A 119 -12.97 15.07 -11.88
CA LEU A 119 -12.64 14.92 -13.29
C LEU A 119 -13.28 13.68 -13.94
N ARG A 120 -13.45 12.58 -13.22
CA ARG A 120 -14.17 11.40 -13.76
C ARG A 120 -15.59 11.73 -14.21
N GLY A 121 -16.28 12.61 -13.47
CA GLY A 121 -17.61 13.08 -13.85
C GLY A 121 -17.62 13.92 -15.13
N GLN A 122 -16.46 14.41 -15.55
CA GLN A 122 -16.30 15.29 -16.70
C GLN A 122 -15.88 14.57 -17.98
N PHE A 123 -15.31 13.38 -17.84
CA PHE A 123 -14.83 12.55 -18.96
C PHE A 123 -15.51 11.17 -18.96
N PRO A 124 -16.85 11.08 -19.10
CA PRO A 124 -17.60 9.81 -19.00
C PRO A 124 -17.29 8.81 -20.12
N GLY A 125 -16.58 9.25 -21.17
CA GLY A 125 -16.17 8.41 -22.30
C GLY A 125 -14.84 7.68 -22.11
N GLU A 126 -14.17 7.84 -20.96
CA GLU A 126 -12.90 7.17 -20.67
C GLU A 126 -12.75 6.75 -19.22
N ASN A 127 -11.97 5.69 -19.00
CA ASN A 127 -11.56 5.26 -17.67
C ASN A 127 -10.39 6.13 -17.20
N LEU A 128 -10.66 7.17 -16.41
CA LEU A 128 -9.62 7.97 -15.78
C LEU A 128 -9.09 7.29 -14.52
N VAL A 129 -7.89 6.70 -14.63
CA VAL A 129 -7.20 5.96 -13.56
C VAL A 129 -6.04 6.80 -13.02
N LEU A 130 -6.01 7.00 -11.72
CA LEU A 130 -4.93 7.66 -11.01
C LEU A 130 -3.90 6.62 -10.55
N VAL A 131 -2.63 6.88 -10.82
CA VAL A 131 -1.50 6.12 -10.29
C VAL A 131 -0.59 7.09 -9.54
N THR A 132 -0.54 6.98 -8.22
CA THR A 132 0.34 7.81 -7.39
C THR A 132 1.61 7.04 -7.06
N VAL A 133 2.77 7.64 -7.32
CA VAL A 133 4.08 7.01 -7.10
C VAL A 133 4.90 7.80 -6.08
N GLN A 134 5.45 7.09 -5.09
CA GLN A 134 6.24 7.65 -3.99
C GLN A 134 7.59 6.96 -3.92
N ALA A 135 8.66 7.74 -3.89
CA ALA A 135 10.02 7.23 -3.69
C ALA A 135 10.28 6.80 -2.25
N LYS A 136 11.09 5.75 -2.06
CA LYS A 136 11.70 5.41 -0.77
C LYS A 136 12.41 6.63 -0.20
N GLY A 137 12.18 6.90 1.09
CA GLY A 137 12.75 8.06 1.78
C GLY A 137 12.09 9.40 1.42
N LEU A 138 10.94 9.39 0.74
CA LEU A 138 10.12 10.57 0.43
C LEU A 138 10.86 11.64 -0.38
N SER A 139 11.84 11.24 -1.21
CA SER A 139 12.60 12.17 -2.04
C SER A 139 12.98 11.54 -3.38
N TRP A 140 12.33 11.98 -4.46
CA TRP A 140 12.66 11.55 -5.81
C TRP A 140 14.09 11.96 -6.25
N PRO A 141 14.56 13.19 -5.97
CA PRO A 141 15.96 13.54 -6.22
C PRO A 141 16.95 12.61 -5.53
N ALA A 142 16.76 12.31 -4.23
CA ALA A 142 17.65 11.41 -3.50
C ALA A 142 17.56 9.97 -4.03
N TRP A 143 16.36 9.49 -4.34
CA TRP A 143 16.15 8.16 -4.92
C TRP A 143 16.87 8.02 -6.28
N ARG A 144 16.81 9.05 -7.12
CA ARG A 144 17.50 9.06 -8.41
C ARG A 144 19.02 9.17 -8.26
N ALA A 145 19.51 10.06 -7.40
CA ALA A 145 20.95 10.28 -7.22
C ALA A 145 21.71 9.00 -6.79
N GLY A 146 21.06 8.12 -6.04
CA GLY A 146 21.63 6.83 -5.64
C GLY A 146 21.68 5.76 -6.74
N ARG A 147 21.29 6.05 -7.99
CA ARG A 147 21.09 5.04 -9.05
C ARG A 147 21.50 5.54 -10.43
N GLN A 148 22.40 4.81 -11.09
CA GLN A 148 22.82 5.11 -12.48
C GLN A 148 21.73 4.78 -13.52
N ASP A 149 20.89 3.77 -13.27
CA ASP A 149 19.84 3.32 -14.19
C ASP A 149 18.45 3.92 -13.90
N ALA A 150 18.39 4.95 -13.05
CA ALA A 150 17.14 5.54 -12.56
C ALA A 150 16.16 5.93 -13.68
N GLY A 151 16.67 6.57 -14.74
CA GLY A 151 15.82 7.02 -15.85
C GLY A 151 15.19 5.85 -16.61
N ARG A 152 15.96 4.80 -16.90
CA ARG A 152 15.44 3.57 -17.53
C ARG A 152 14.35 2.93 -16.66
N ARG A 153 14.60 2.78 -15.36
CA ARG A 153 13.62 2.23 -14.41
C ARG A 153 12.31 3.00 -14.37
N ILE A 154 12.40 4.33 -14.36
CA ILE A 154 11.21 5.19 -14.38
C ILE A 154 10.40 4.95 -15.67
N ARG A 155 11.05 4.82 -16.82
CA ARG A 155 10.36 4.52 -18.09
C ARG A 155 9.73 3.14 -18.11
N ASP A 156 10.46 2.14 -17.62
CA ASP A 156 9.96 0.76 -17.52
C ASP A 156 8.73 0.72 -16.61
N LEU A 157 8.77 1.41 -15.45
CA LEU A 157 7.65 1.51 -14.53
C LEU A 157 6.43 2.20 -15.17
N VAL A 158 6.60 3.34 -15.85
CA VAL A 158 5.48 4.03 -16.53
C VAL A 158 4.86 3.12 -17.60
N SER A 159 5.68 2.38 -18.34
CA SER A 159 5.21 1.42 -19.35
C SER A 159 4.43 0.27 -18.70
N GLU A 160 4.95 -0.31 -17.62
CA GLU A 160 4.31 -1.38 -16.85
C GLU A 160 2.95 -0.93 -16.32
N LEU A 161 2.88 0.21 -15.64
CA LEU A 161 1.65 0.78 -15.08
C LEU A 161 0.57 1.00 -16.15
N ARG A 162 0.98 1.46 -17.35
CA ARG A 162 0.09 1.59 -18.50
C ARG A 162 -0.42 0.22 -18.96
N LEU A 163 0.47 -0.76 -19.10
CA LEU A 163 0.13 -2.06 -19.70
C LEU A 163 -0.73 -2.93 -18.80
N GLU A 164 -0.58 -2.82 -17.48
CA GLU A 164 -1.35 -3.57 -16.48
C GLU A 164 -2.85 -3.28 -16.48
N LEU A 165 -3.27 -2.08 -16.90
CA LEU A 165 -4.66 -1.66 -16.84
C LEU A 165 -5.42 -2.04 -18.12
N PRO A 166 -6.66 -2.56 -18.05
CA PRO A 166 -7.47 -2.82 -19.24
C PRO A 166 -7.93 -1.51 -19.91
N GLY A 167 -8.31 -1.57 -21.19
CA GLY A 167 -8.81 -0.43 -21.98
C GLY A 167 -8.57 -0.63 -23.47
N ALA A 168 -9.45 -0.08 -24.32
CA ALA A 168 -9.35 -0.18 -25.79
C ALA A 168 -8.13 0.57 -26.35
N SER A 169 -7.78 1.70 -25.72
CA SER A 169 -6.50 2.38 -25.90
C SER A 169 -6.01 2.86 -24.54
N LYS A 170 -4.69 3.02 -24.37
CA LYS A 170 -4.08 3.36 -23.08
C LYS A 170 -3.15 4.55 -23.28
N ARG A 171 -3.57 5.70 -22.78
CA ARG A 171 -2.86 6.99 -22.85
C ARG A 171 -2.39 7.41 -21.46
N VAL A 172 -1.29 8.15 -21.39
CA VAL A 172 -0.60 8.50 -20.15
C VAL A 172 -0.49 10.02 -20.04
N THR A 173 -0.82 10.53 -18.84
CA THR A 173 -0.35 11.82 -18.37
C THR A 173 0.68 11.61 -17.28
N LEU A 174 1.84 12.25 -17.42
CA LEU A 174 2.82 12.35 -16.33
C LEU A 174 2.58 13.68 -15.62
N ALA A 175 2.38 13.64 -14.31
CA ALA A 175 2.22 14.83 -13.50
C ALA A 175 3.08 14.73 -12.23
N ALA A 176 3.51 15.86 -11.72
CA ALA A 176 4.17 15.91 -10.44
C ALA A 176 4.00 17.25 -9.75
N HIS A 177 4.13 17.22 -8.43
CA HIS A 177 4.27 18.41 -7.60
C HIS A 177 5.63 18.44 -6.89
N SER A 178 6.21 19.63 -6.73
CA SER A 178 7.45 19.84 -5.97
C SER A 178 8.59 18.93 -6.45
N GLY A 179 9.34 18.32 -5.52
CA GLY A 179 10.40 17.36 -5.80
C GLY A 179 9.99 16.13 -6.61
N GLY A 180 8.69 15.83 -6.71
CA GLY A 180 8.15 14.83 -7.64
C GLY A 180 8.52 15.10 -9.10
N GLY A 181 8.79 16.36 -9.46
CA GLY A 181 9.28 16.70 -10.79
C GLY A 181 10.56 15.97 -11.18
N SER A 182 11.39 15.58 -10.20
CA SER A 182 12.57 14.77 -10.45
C SER A 182 12.23 13.40 -11.07
N PHE A 183 11.06 12.82 -10.77
CA PHE A 183 10.58 11.62 -11.46
C PHE A 183 10.32 11.89 -12.95
N LEU A 184 9.63 12.99 -13.28
CA LEU A 184 9.36 13.39 -14.67
C LEU A 184 10.64 13.68 -15.45
N TRP A 185 11.58 14.43 -14.86
CA TRP A 185 12.89 14.66 -15.50
C TRP A 185 13.66 13.34 -15.67
N GLY A 186 13.58 12.42 -14.72
CA GLY A 186 14.16 11.08 -14.85
C GLY A 186 13.55 10.27 -15.98
N PHE A 187 12.23 10.38 -16.20
CA PHE A 187 11.56 9.77 -17.35
C PHE A 187 12.11 10.32 -18.67
N LEU A 188 12.26 11.65 -18.77
CA LEU A 188 12.78 12.32 -19.98
C LEU A 188 14.24 11.96 -20.25
N GLU A 189 15.10 12.01 -19.23
CA GLU A 189 16.51 11.62 -19.32
C GLU A 189 16.68 10.12 -19.57
N GLY A 190 15.67 9.30 -19.25
CA GLY A 190 15.66 7.85 -19.43
C GLY A 190 15.59 7.37 -20.89
N GLY A 191 15.43 8.27 -21.86
CA GLY A 191 15.79 7.95 -23.24
C GLY A 191 15.40 9.01 -24.26
N LYS A 192 15.78 8.77 -25.51
CA LYS A 192 15.90 9.81 -26.55
C LYS A 192 14.60 10.46 -27.01
N VAL A 193 13.47 9.76 -26.88
CA VAL A 193 12.18 10.19 -27.44
C VAL A 193 11.07 9.91 -26.44
N ILE A 194 10.19 10.88 -26.22
CA ILE A 194 8.97 10.72 -25.41
C ILE A 194 7.98 9.82 -26.17
N PRO A 195 7.48 8.72 -25.58
CA PRO A 195 6.59 7.78 -26.30
C PRO A 195 5.25 8.41 -26.69
N ASP A 196 4.66 7.96 -27.80
CA ASP A 196 3.38 8.50 -28.30
C ASP A 196 2.19 8.26 -27.38
N HIS A 197 2.28 7.26 -26.51
CA HIS A 197 1.24 7.04 -25.51
C HIS A 197 1.29 8.05 -24.36
N VAL A 198 2.33 8.86 -24.24
CA VAL A 198 2.39 9.99 -23.30
C VAL A 198 1.88 11.23 -24.02
N GLU A 199 0.66 11.64 -23.68
CA GLU A 199 -0.03 12.77 -24.34
C GLU A 199 0.04 14.06 -23.51
N ARG A 200 0.40 13.99 -22.23
CA ARG A 200 0.51 15.20 -21.39
C ARG A 200 1.59 15.08 -20.33
N ILE A 201 2.33 16.16 -20.13
CA ILE A 201 3.33 16.31 -19.06
C ILE A 201 2.98 17.56 -18.27
N VAL A 202 2.82 17.42 -16.96
CA VAL A 202 2.37 18.47 -16.05
C VAL A 202 3.38 18.67 -14.93
N PHE A 203 3.96 19.87 -14.85
CA PHE A 203 4.78 20.31 -13.73
C PHE A 203 3.99 21.30 -12.88
N LEU A 204 3.54 20.87 -11.71
CA LEU A 204 2.96 21.76 -10.70
C LEU A 204 4.06 22.16 -9.74
N ASP A 205 4.66 23.32 -9.98
CA ASP A 205 5.74 23.84 -9.16
C ASP A 205 6.86 22.80 -8.95
N ALA A 206 7.20 22.14 -10.06
CA ALA A 206 8.02 20.93 -10.11
C ALA A 206 9.11 20.97 -11.18
N ASN A 207 9.29 22.08 -11.88
CA ASN A 207 10.19 22.20 -13.04
C ASN A 207 11.64 22.60 -12.68
N TYR A 208 12.03 22.57 -11.40
CA TYR A 208 13.34 23.03 -10.90
C TYR A 208 14.54 22.53 -11.72
N SER A 209 14.51 21.25 -12.11
CA SER A 209 15.62 20.56 -12.78
C SER A 209 15.59 20.70 -14.31
N PHE A 210 14.81 21.62 -14.86
CA PHE A 210 14.94 21.96 -16.27
C PHE A 210 16.36 22.45 -16.56
N ASP A 211 16.97 21.84 -17.57
CA ASP A 211 18.34 22.04 -18.00
C ASP A 211 18.40 21.71 -19.50
N ASP A 212 18.57 22.74 -20.32
CA ASP A 212 18.59 22.56 -21.77
C ASP A 212 19.87 21.87 -22.26
N ALA A 213 20.98 21.96 -21.52
CA ALA A 213 22.22 21.27 -21.86
C ALA A 213 22.05 19.74 -21.83
N LYS A 214 21.00 19.23 -21.17
CA LYS A 214 20.60 17.81 -21.18
C LYS A 214 19.65 17.44 -22.32
N GLY A 215 19.34 18.38 -23.21
CA GLY A 215 18.39 18.18 -24.33
C GLY A 215 16.92 18.19 -23.90
N HIS A 216 16.60 18.72 -22.71
CA HIS A 216 15.21 18.78 -22.24
C HIS A 216 14.32 19.63 -23.16
N GLY A 217 14.83 20.76 -23.68
CA GLY A 217 14.11 21.63 -24.61
C GLY A 217 13.77 20.90 -25.91
N ASP A 218 14.80 20.37 -26.58
CA ASP A 218 14.66 19.60 -27.83
C ASP A 218 13.65 18.46 -27.71
N ALA A 219 13.74 17.68 -26.63
CA ALA A 219 12.85 16.53 -26.41
C ALA A 219 11.38 16.98 -26.29
N LEU A 220 11.12 18.07 -25.56
CA LEU A 220 9.76 18.58 -25.34
C LEU A 220 9.20 19.27 -26.59
N VAL A 221 9.99 20.09 -27.29
CA VAL A 221 9.58 20.75 -28.55
C VAL A 221 9.28 19.73 -29.63
N SER A 222 10.18 18.75 -29.82
CA SER A 222 9.99 17.65 -30.76
C SER A 222 8.71 16.87 -30.45
N TRP A 223 8.51 16.51 -29.18
CA TRP A 223 7.30 15.80 -28.75
C TRP A 223 6.02 16.63 -28.98
N LEU A 224 6.00 17.92 -28.65
CA LEU A 224 4.84 18.79 -28.91
C LEU A 224 4.48 18.85 -30.41
N GLY A 225 5.48 18.79 -31.30
CA GLY A 225 5.29 18.80 -32.75
C GLY A 225 4.71 17.51 -33.34
N ARG A 226 4.71 16.39 -32.60
CA ARG A 226 4.32 15.07 -33.13
C ARG A 226 2.81 14.81 -33.13
N SER A 227 2.05 15.48 -32.27
CA SER A 227 0.60 15.30 -32.17
C SER A 227 -0.06 16.50 -31.52
N VAL A 228 -1.22 16.92 -32.03
CA VAL A 228 -2.06 17.96 -31.41
C VAL A 228 -2.59 17.58 -30.03
N ARG A 229 -2.53 16.29 -29.67
CA ARG A 229 -2.91 15.80 -28.34
C ARG A 229 -1.82 16.03 -27.30
N ASN A 230 -0.58 16.31 -27.72
CA ASN A 230 0.56 16.47 -26.82
C ASN A 230 0.50 17.84 -26.12
N HIS A 231 0.43 17.83 -24.78
CA HIS A 231 0.33 19.03 -23.96
C HIS A 231 1.40 19.09 -22.86
N LEU A 232 2.23 20.14 -22.88
CA LEU A 232 3.11 20.52 -21.79
C LEU A 232 2.47 21.62 -20.96
N VAL A 233 2.19 21.34 -19.69
CA VAL A 233 1.64 22.30 -18.74
C VAL A 233 2.63 22.53 -17.62
N VAL A 234 3.03 23.78 -17.40
CA VAL A 234 3.89 24.18 -16.29
C VAL A 234 3.16 25.24 -15.49
N VAL A 235 2.99 25.01 -14.20
CA VAL A 235 2.42 25.99 -13.27
C VAL A 235 3.47 26.29 -12.22
N ALA A 236 3.78 27.56 -12.00
CA ALA A 236 4.70 28.00 -10.97
C ALA A 236 4.21 29.30 -10.34
N TYR A 237 4.78 29.67 -9.20
CA TYR A 237 4.58 30.96 -8.58
C TYR A 237 5.92 31.63 -8.32
N ASP A 238 5.92 32.96 -8.18
CA ASP A 238 7.12 33.71 -7.84
C ASP A 238 7.54 33.39 -6.40
N ASP A 239 8.52 32.51 -6.29
CA ASP A 239 9.08 31.98 -5.05
C ASP A 239 10.38 32.71 -4.63
N ARG A 240 10.85 33.67 -5.44
CA ARG A 240 12.18 34.30 -5.31
C ARG A 240 12.38 35.06 -4.00
N GLU A 241 11.30 35.67 -3.51
CA GLU A 241 11.29 36.49 -2.30
C GLU A 241 10.50 35.84 -1.15
N VAL A 242 10.05 34.59 -1.33
CA VAL A 242 9.33 33.86 -0.29
C VAL A 242 10.30 33.44 0.80
N ALA A 243 9.95 33.73 2.06
CA ALA A 243 10.77 33.42 3.22
C ALA A 243 9.96 32.72 4.32
N VAL A 244 10.57 31.70 4.94
CA VAL A 244 10.04 31.01 6.11
C VAL A 244 10.98 31.25 7.28
N ARG A 245 10.48 31.82 8.38
CA ARG A 245 11.29 32.21 9.55
C ARG A 245 12.50 33.09 9.18
N GLY A 246 12.28 34.04 8.27
CA GLY A 246 13.30 34.99 7.81
C GLY A 246 14.34 34.43 6.85
N LYS A 247 14.26 33.15 6.45
CA LYS A 247 15.17 32.54 5.46
C LYS A 247 14.44 32.32 4.14
N LYS A 248 15.07 32.74 3.03
CA LYS A 248 14.54 32.47 1.68
C LYS A 248 14.41 30.97 1.45
N VAL A 249 13.29 30.57 0.85
CA VAL A 249 13.00 29.15 0.58
C VAL A 249 13.76 28.63 -0.65
N VAL A 250 14.16 29.53 -1.55
CA VAL A 250 14.99 29.23 -2.72
C VAL A 250 16.27 30.06 -2.72
N GLY A 251 17.33 29.50 -3.31
CA GLY A 251 18.58 30.21 -3.54
C GLY A 251 18.49 31.26 -4.66
N PRO A 252 19.57 32.04 -4.89
CA PRO A 252 19.59 33.13 -5.88
C PRO A 252 19.26 32.70 -7.32
N GLU A 253 19.69 31.49 -7.71
CA GLU A 253 19.44 30.91 -9.04
C GLU A 253 18.36 29.81 -9.03
N GLY A 254 17.82 29.52 -7.84
CA GLY A 254 16.86 28.45 -7.63
C GLY A 254 15.42 28.88 -7.85
N GLY A 255 14.51 27.90 -7.75
CA GLY A 255 13.06 28.11 -7.82
C GLY A 255 12.45 27.75 -9.15
N THR A 256 11.16 27.44 -9.12
CA THR A 256 10.34 27.08 -10.29
C THR A 256 10.05 28.27 -11.17
N PHE A 257 9.94 29.47 -10.58
CA PHE A 257 9.70 30.70 -11.31
C PHE A 257 10.83 30.99 -12.29
N ARG A 258 12.08 30.93 -11.82
CA ARG A 258 13.28 31.09 -12.68
C ARG A 258 13.44 29.93 -13.66
N ALA A 259 13.07 28.71 -13.25
CA ALA A 259 13.05 27.58 -14.18
C ALA A 259 12.04 27.80 -15.32
N CYS A 260 10.91 28.48 -15.08
CA CYS A 260 9.99 28.89 -16.15
C CYS A 260 10.66 29.88 -17.10
N ASP A 261 11.42 30.86 -16.60
CA ASP A 261 12.17 31.79 -17.47
C ASP A 261 13.14 31.04 -18.40
N ARG A 262 13.89 30.06 -17.85
CA ARG A 262 14.79 29.22 -18.66
C ARG A 262 14.05 28.40 -19.71
N MET A 263 12.92 27.79 -19.33
CA MET A 263 12.09 27.02 -20.27
C MET A 263 11.54 27.91 -21.38
N LEU A 264 11.00 29.09 -21.05
CA LEU A 264 10.43 30.03 -22.01
C LEU A 264 11.50 30.57 -22.96
N ALA A 265 12.67 30.95 -22.44
CA ALA A 265 13.79 31.42 -23.24
C ALA A 265 14.21 30.36 -24.27
N ARG A 266 14.31 29.09 -23.84
CA ARG A 266 14.61 28.00 -24.76
C ARG A 266 13.49 27.77 -25.77
N PHE A 267 12.23 27.75 -25.34
CA PHE A 267 11.11 27.44 -26.23
C PHE A 267 10.85 28.55 -27.26
N ASP A 268 11.17 29.80 -26.97
CA ASP A 268 11.05 30.93 -27.91
C ASP A 268 11.90 30.74 -29.18
N ASP A 269 12.94 29.89 -29.15
CA ASP A 269 13.77 29.57 -30.32
C ASP A 269 12.99 28.80 -31.41
N ASP A 270 12.05 27.93 -31.00
CA ASP A 270 11.34 27.00 -31.89
C ASP A 270 9.82 27.24 -31.95
N LEU A 271 9.27 27.90 -30.93
CA LEU A 271 7.84 28.05 -30.72
C LEU A 271 7.47 29.53 -30.63
N ARG A 272 6.44 29.94 -31.38
CA ARG A 272 5.87 31.27 -31.21
C ARG A 272 5.05 31.32 -29.93
N ILE A 273 5.56 31.97 -28.89
CA ILE A 273 4.87 32.11 -27.61
C ILE A 273 4.01 33.37 -27.58
N VAL A 274 2.72 33.20 -27.32
CA VAL A 274 1.76 34.26 -27.02
C VAL A 274 1.73 34.48 -25.51
N ARG A 275 1.85 35.74 -25.09
CA ARG A 275 1.89 36.11 -23.67
C ARG A 275 0.64 36.89 -23.32
N SER A 276 -0.02 36.53 -22.23
CA SER A 276 -1.18 37.24 -21.69
C SER A 276 -1.06 37.34 -20.17
N LYS A 277 -1.76 38.32 -19.59
CA LYS A 277 -1.74 38.57 -18.15
C LYS A 277 -3.13 38.92 -17.67
N THR A 278 -3.58 38.22 -16.63
CA THR A 278 -4.86 38.47 -15.96
C THR A 278 -4.63 38.52 -14.47
N GLY A 279 -4.78 39.70 -13.86
CA GLY A 279 -4.43 39.92 -12.46
C GLY A 279 -2.95 39.58 -12.19
N PHE A 280 -2.72 38.65 -11.26
CA PHE A 280 -1.38 38.16 -10.92
C PHE A 280 -0.94 36.92 -11.69
N LEU A 281 -1.69 36.48 -12.69
CA LEU A 281 -1.35 35.33 -13.51
C LEU A 281 -0.80 35.78 -14.85
N GLU A 282 0.43 35.38 -15.15
CA GLU A 282 1.06 35.49 -16.46
C GLU A 282 0.98 34.13 -17.16
N ARG A 283 0.41 34.13 -18.36
CA ARG A 283 0.17 32.94 -19.17
C ARG A 283 0.98 33.06 -20.45
N HIS A 284 1.73 32.00 -20.74
CA HIS A 284 2.54 31.87 -21.94
C HIS A 284 2.08 30.63 -22.69
N GLU A 285 1.60 30.80 -23.91
CA GLU A 285 0.99 29.73 -24.69
C GLU A 285 1.61 29.63 -26.07
N SER A 286 1.69 28.40 -26.58
CA SER A 286 2.00 28.16 -27.99
C SER A 286 1.17 27.02 -28.54
N ARG A 287 1.07 26.96 -29.88
CA ARG A 287 0.37 25.89 -30.63
C ARG A 287 -1.06 25.63 -30.11
N GLY A 288 -1.85 26.69 -29.92
CA GLY A 288 -3.24 26.54 -29.48
C GLY A 288 -3.39 25.94 -28.07
N GLY A 289 -2.44 26.17 -27.17
CA GLY A 289 -2.48 25.72 -25.78
C GLY A 289 -1.74 24.40 -25.51
N GLN A 290 -1.18 23.75 -26.54
CA GLN A 290 -0.33 22.57 -26.35
C GLN A 290 0.87 22.87 -25.44
N LEU A 291 1.50 24.03 -25.56
CA LEU A 291 2.38 24.56 -24.52
C LEU A 291 1.59 25.57 -23.70
N THR A 292 1.54 25.37 -22.38
CA THR A 292 1.00 26.36 -21.43
C THR A 292 1.95 26.48 -20.23
N VAL A 293 2.57 27.65 -20.05
CA VAL A 293 3.32 28.01 -18.84
C VAL A 293 2.56 29.10 -18.11
N LEU A 294 2.07 28.80 -16.91
CA LEU A 294 1.32 29.70 -16.05
C LEU A 294 2.16 30.09 -14.83
N ARG A 295 2.36 31.39 -14.64
CA ARG A 295 3.18 31.97 -13.58
C ARG A 295 2.34 32.88 -12.71
N HIS A 296 2.26 32.56 -11.42
CA HIS A 296 1.62 33.43 -10.43
C HIS A 296 2.64 34.40 -9.83
N LEU A 297 2.47 35.71 -10.04
CA LEU A 297 3.45 36.76 -9.67
C LEU A 297 3.65 36.97 -8.16
N ASN A 298 2.75 36.42 -7.33
CA ASN A 298 2.89 36.36 -5.87
C ASN A 298 3.38 37.68 -5.22
N PRO A 299 2.71 38.83 -5.45
CA PRO A 299 3.20 40.14 -5.00
C PRO A 299 3.30 40.30 -3.48
N ARG A 300 2.71 39.36 -2.72
CA ARG A 300 2.73 39.32 -1.26
C ARG A 300 3.78 38.35 -0.70
N ASN A 301 4.58 37.71 -1.56
CA ASN A 301 5.60 36.74 -1.17
C ASN A 301 5.07 35.62 -0.27
N GLU A 302 3.85 35.15 -0.56
CA GLU A 302 3.18 34.10 0.19
C GLU A 302 3.72 32.71 -0.19
N VAL A 303 3.61 31.74 0.72
CA VAL A 303 3.89 30.33 0.42
C VAL A 303 2.70 29.76 -0.35
N LEU A 304 2.77 29.77 -1.69
CA LEU A 304 1.71 29.22 -2.56
C LEU A 304 1.96 27.76 -2.98
N HIS A 305 3.08 27.18 -2.56
CA HIS A 305 3.60 25.89 -3.01
C HIS A 305 2.56 24.76 -3.08
N SER A 306 1.78 24.53 -2.03
CA SER A 306 0.68 23.53 -2.04
C SER A 306 -0.67 24.13 -2.47
N ARG A 307 -0.87 25.43 -2.24
CA ARG A 307 -2.10 26.17 -2.58
C ARG A 307 -2.38 26.14 -4.08
N LEU A 308 -1.33 26.20 -4.91
CA LEU A 308 -1.48 26.08 -6.37
C LEU A 308 -2.07 24.73 -6.82
N VAL A 309 -1.89 23.67 -6.02
CA VAL A 309 -2.41 22.34 -6.36
C VAL A 309 -3.84 22.19 -5.86
N ALA A 310 -4.08 22.46 -4.58
CA ALA A 310 -5.39 22.28 -3.98
C ALA A 310 -6.28 23.52 -4.18
N GLU A 311 -5.98 24.62 -3.48
CA GLU A 311 -6.82 25.82 -3.45
C GLU A 311 -7.04 26.47 -4.82
N MET A 312 -6.13 26.26 -5.77
CA MET A 312 -6.19 26.86 -7.12
C MET A 312 -6.51 25.84 -8.22
N ASN A 313 -6.99 24.65 -7.88
CA ASN A 313 -7.43 23.61 -8.82
C ASN A 313 -6.33 23.14 -9.79
N GLY A 314 -5.07 23.04 -9.36
CA GLY A 314 -3.92 22.85 -10.25
C GLY A 314 -4.00 21.63 -11.18
N ILE A 315 -4.44 20.46 -10.68
CA ILE A 315 -4.58 19.26 -11.51
C ILE A 315 -5.82 19.32 -12.41
N ILE A 316 -6.95 19.81 -11.89
CA ILE A 316 -8.16 20.02 -12.69
C ILE A 316 -7.87 20.96 -13.86
N TYR A 317 -7.24 22.10 -13.57
CA TYR A 317 -6.80 23.06 -14.55
C TYR A 317 -5.89 22.39 -15.59
N ALA A 318 -4.81 21.73 -15.15
CA ALA A 318 -3.85 21.13 -16.07
C ALA A 318 -4.43 20.03 -16.96
N LEU A 319 -5.39 19.24 -16.48
CA LEU A 319 -6.06 18.20 -17.28
C LEU A 319 -7.16 18.73 -18.17
N SER A 320 -7.77 19.88 -17.83
CA SER A 320 -8.81 20.52 -18.63
C SER A 320 -8.27 21.26 -19.86
N LEU A 321 -7.02 21.75 -19.83
CA LEU A 321 -6.44 22.51 -20.95
C LEU A 321 -6.44 21.71 -22.26
N GLY A 322 -6.90 22.33 -23.35
CA GLY A 322 -7.01 21.68 -24.66
C GLY A 322 -8.20 20.72 -24.80
N THR A 323 -9.17 20.79 -23.87
CA THR A 323 -10.44 20.06 -23.94
C THR A 323 -11.60 21.04 -24.06
N PRO A 324 -12.80 20.62 -24.52
CA PRO A 324 -13.97 21.51 -24.68
C PRO A 324 -14.46 22.20 -23.40
N VAL A 325 -13.88 21.82 -22.27
CA VAL A 325 -14.35 22.13 -20.92
C VAL A 325 -13.33 22.93 -20.11
N ALA A 326 -12.20 23.30 -20.74
CA ALA A 326 -11.13 24.13 -20.17
C ALA A 326 -11.63 25.47 -19.59
N GLU A 327 -12.70 26.03 -20.16
CA GLU A 327 -13.26 27.33 -19.76
C GLU A 327 -14.47 27.20 -18.82
N GLN A 328 -14.99 25.99 -18.61
CA GLN A 328 -16.29 25.80 -17.93
C GLN A 328 -16.17 25.61 -16.42
N TRP A 329 -15.08 25.05 -15.90
CA TRP A 329 -15.08 24.47 -14.54
C TRP A 329 -13.98 24.98 -13.60
N GLY A 330 -13.58 26.23 -13.83
CA GLY A 330 -12.73 26.98 -12.93
C GLY A 330 -11.48 27.49 -13.63
N SER A 331 -11.30 28.81 -13.62
CA SER A 331 -10.00 29.40 -13.89
C SER A 331 -9.03 28.98 -12.79
N PHE A 332 -7.77 28.75 -13.14
CA PHE A 332 -6.72 28.58 -12.13
C PHE A 332 -6.79 29.74 -11.12
N GLY A 333 -6.82 29.42 -9.83
CA GLY A 333 -7.00 30.40 -8.74
C GLY A 333 -8.44 30.64 -8.29
N ALA A 334 -9.45 30.05 -8.95
CA ALA A 334 -10.81 30.01 -8.45
C ALA A 334 -10.94 29.04 -7.25
N PRO A 335 -11.95 29.19 -6.37
CA PRO A 335 -12.16 28.26 -5.27
C PRO A 335 -12.24 26.78 -5.69
N PRO A 336 -11.86 25.83 -4.83
CA PRO A 336 -11.96 24.40 -5.12
C PRO A 336 -13.36 23.95 -5.52
N VAL A 337 -13.49 23.32 -6.69
CA VAL A 337 -14.78 22.80 -7.21
C VAL A 337 -15.07 21.36 -6.77
N TYR A 338 -14.18 20.79 -5.96
CA TYR A 338 -14.15 19.37 -5.64
C TYR A 338 -14.41 19.03 -4.17
N ASP A 339 -14.83 19.99 -3.34
CA ASP A 339 -14.98 19.81 -1.88
C ASP A 339 -15.87 18.61 -1.49
N ARG A 340 -16.96 18.38 -2.25
CA ARG A 340 -17.87 17.23 -2.04
C ARG A 340 -17.21 15.86 -2.30
N TRP A 341 -16.08 15.84 -3.00
CA TRP A 341 -15.36 14.62 -3.36
C TRP A 341 -14.19 14.33 -2.40
N ILE A 342 -13.99 15.18 -1.39
CA ILE A 342 -13.00 14.97 -0.34
C ILE A 342 -13.55 13.95 0.65
N GLN A 343 -12.87 12.82 0.73
CA GLN A 343 -13.16 11.74 1.68
C GLN A 343 -12.96 12.19 3.13
N ALA A 344 -13.76 11.62 4.04
CA ALA A 344 -13.80 12.06 5.44
C ALA A 344 -12.53 11.70 6.24
N ALA A 345 -11.82 10.65 5.85
CA ALA A 345 -10.61 10.17 6.49
C ALA A 345 -9.62 9.65 5.44
N PRO A 346 -8.34 9.44 5.77
CA PRO A 346 -7.37 8.87 4.84
C PRO A 346 -7.87 7.56 4.19
N GLY A 347 -7.49 7.32 2.93
CA GLY A 347 -7.99 6.16 2.18
C GLY A 347 -7.02 5.76 1.08
N VAL A 348 -7.21 4.51 0.62
CA VAL A 348 -6.18 3.65 0.02
C VAL A 348 -5.14 3.21 1.05
N GLY A 349 -5.41 2.10 1.75
CA GLY A 349 -4.45 1.39 2.62
C GLY A 349 -3.79 2.22 3.72
N VAL A 350 -4.49 3.22 4.23
CA VAL A 350 -4.07 3.95 5.43
C VAL A 350 -4.69 3.24 6.63
N GLU A 351 -3.91 2.36 7.25
CA GLU A 351 -3.80 2.44 8.71
C GLU A 351 -3.38 3.89 8.99
N VAL A 352 -4.33 4.72 9.43
CA VAL A 352 -4.19 6.17 9.57
C VAL A 352 -2.83 6.53 10.14
N GLU A 353 -2.15 7.42 9.41
CA GLU A 353 -0.85 8.00 9.72
C GLU A 353 -0.96 8.96 10.93
N THR A 354 -1.48 8.47 12.04
CA THR A 354 -1.09 8.88 13.39
C THR A 354 0.17 8.15 13.86
N THR A 355 0.82 7.36 12.98
CA THR A 355 1.95 6.48 13.31
C THR A 355 3.30 6.97 12.75
N ILE A 356 3.50 8.28 12.55
CA ILE A 356 4.86 8.84 12.35
C ILE A 356 5.50 9.35 13.65
N GLN A 357 4.77 9.35 14.77
CA GLN A 357 5.41 9.32 16.09
C GLN A 357 4.75 8.30 17.02
N ARG A 358 5.44 7.15 17.14
CA ARG A 358 5.20 5.95 17.98
C ARG A 358 4.29 4.91 17.33
N VAL A 359 4.88 3.82 16.81
CA VAL A 359 4.87 2.46 17.37
C VAL A 359 5.94 1.66 16.60
N ARG A 360 6.75 0.86 17.29
CA ARG A 360 7.76 0.00 16.65
C ARG A 360 7.04 -1.11 15.86
N SER A 361 6.86 -0.92 14.55
CA SER A 361 6.45 -2.00 13.65
C SER A 361 7.50 -3.12 13.68
N LEU A 362 7.06 -4.36 13.43
CA LEU A 362 7.96 -5.50 13.29
C LEU A 362 8.99 -5.16 12.20
N PRO A 363 10.31 -5.25 12.47
CA PRO A 363 11.36 -4.75 11.59
C PRO A 363 11.38 -5.53 10.28
N ASP A 364 11.89 -4.92 9.21
CA ASP A 364 12.04 -5.60 7.92
C ASP A 364 12.89 -6.87 8.04
N ARG A 365 12.56 -7.87 7.23
CA ARG A 365 13.32 -9.12 7.16
C ARG A 365 14.73 -8.84 6.63
N PRO A 366 15.80 -9.26 7.32
CA PRO A 366 17.16 -9.12 6.80
C PRO A 366 17.34 -9.89 5.50
N LEU A 367 18.06 -9.29 4.54
CA LEU A 367 18.39 -9.94 3.28
C LEU A 367 19.19 -11.23 3.56
N GLY A 368 18.79 -12.34 2.94
CA GLY A 368 19.43 -13.64 3.14
C GLY A 368 19.11 -14.33 4.47
N ALA A 369 18.17 -13.80 5.28
CA ALA A 369 17.71 -14.50 6.47
C ALA A 369 17.14 -15.88 6.09
N PRO A 370 17.54 -16.96 6.78
CA PRO A 370 17.10 -18.32 6.46
C PRO A 370 15.60 -18.52 6.71
N GLY A 371 14.98 -19.37 5.89
CA GLY A 371 13.59 -19.79 6.08
C GLY A 371 13.41 -20.72 7.27
N ALA A 372 12.15 -20.99 7.64
CA ALA A 372 11.83 -21.70 8.87
C ALA A 372 12.36 -23.13 8.90
N ARG A 373 12.25 -23.88 7.79
CA ARG A 373 12.71 -25.28 7.77
C ARG A 373 14.22 -25.38 8.00
N THR A 374 15.00 -24.48 7.41
CA THR A 374 16.46 -24.42 7.64
C THR A 374 16.80 -24.11 9.09
N LEU A 375 16.10 -23.15 9.71
CA LEU A 375 16.31 -22.78 11.10
C LEU A 375 15.92 -23.89 12.07
N LEU A 376 14.73 -24.47 11.88
CA LEU A 376 14.22 -25.53 12.75
C LEU A 376 15.09 -26.79 12.69
N LYS A 377 15.56 -27.18 11.50
CA LYS A 377 16.53 -28.28 11.37
C LYS A 377 17.84 -27.99 12.11
N ARG A 378 18.31 -26.74 12.10
CA ARG A 378 19.51 -26.33 12.84
C ARG A 378 19.34 -26.48 14.36
N TRP A 379 18.13 -26.27 14.87
CA TRP A 379 17.82 -26.30 16.30
C TRP A 379 17.15 -27.59 16.77
N GLU A 380 17.15 -28.62 15.94
CA GLU A 380 16.46 -29.88 16.19
C GLU A 380 16.93 -30.56 17.50
N THR A 381 18.22 -30.44 17.80
CA THR A 381 18.85 -31.00 19.01
C THR A 381 19.18 -29.96 20.07
N SER A 382 18.82 -28.69 19.87
CA SER A 382 19.05 -27.62 20.83
C SER A 382 18.15 -27.78 22.06
N SER A 383 18.62 -27.32 23.22
CA SER A 383 17.78 -27.19 24.40
C SER A 383 16.60 -26.24 24.11
N ARG A 384 15.52 -26.33 24.90
CA ARG A 384 14.39 -25.39 24.80
C ARG A 384 14.87 -23.95 24.89
N ASP A 385 15.70 -23.64 25.88
CA ASP A 385 16.12 -22.26 26.18
C ASP A 385 17.00 -21.68 25.07
N ASP A 386 17.95 -22.46 24.55
CA ASP A 386 18.78 -22.05 23.41
C ASP A 386 17.94 -21.83 22.15
N ARG A 387 16.97 -22.71 21.91
CA ARG A 387 16.05 -22.61 20.77
C ARG A 387 15.18 -21.37 20.89
N GLU A 388 14.59 -21.11 22.05
CA GLU A 388 13.77 -19.91 22.26
C GLU A 388 14.58 -18.62 22.15
N ALA A 389 15.78 -18.59 22.73
CA ALA A 389 16.69 -17.45 22.57
C ALA A 389 17.02 -17.19 21.09
N ALA A 390 17.29 -18.24 20.32
CA ALA A 390 17.56 -18.14 18.89
C ALA A 390 16.32 -17.67 18.10
N VAL A 391 15.12 -18.19 18.40
CA VAL A 391 13.86 -17.75 17.79
C VAL A 391 13.60 -16.27 18.11
N VAL A 392 13.73 -15.85 19.36
CA VAL A 392 13.56 -14.45 19.77
C VAL A 392 14.54 -13.55 19.04
N ALA A 393 15.80 -13.97 18.88
CA ALA A 393 16.80 -13.22 18.13
C ALA A 393 16.43 -13.07 16.64
N GLU A 394 15.97 -14.14 16.00
CA GLU A 394 15.49 -14.13 14.61
C GLU A 394 14.29 -13.20 14.41
N ILE A 395 13.30 -13.29 15.29
CA ILE A 395 12.10 -12.44 15.20
C ILE A 395 12.46 -10.98 15.50
N THR A 396 13.31 -10.73 16.51
CA THR A 396 13.74 -9.38 16.91
C THR A 396 14.48 -8.65 15.81
N ARG A 397 15.19 -9.38 14.94
CA ARG A 397 15.85 -8.82 13.76
C ARG A 397 14.98 -8.79 12.50
N GLY A 398 13.74 -9.26 12.55
CA GLY A 398 12.76 -9.18 11.46
C GLY A 398 12.55 -10.44 10.64
N ASN A 399 13.15 -11.59 11.01
CA ASN A 399 12.97 -12.88 10.32
C ASN A 399 11.61 -13.51 10.63
N LEU A 400 10.56 -12.89 10.11
CA LEU A 400 9.17 -13.32 10.14
C LEU A 400 8.48 -13.00 8.80
N PRO A 401 7.37 -13.69 8.45
CA PRO A 401 6.68 -13.47 7.18
C PRO A 401 6.27 -12.01 7.00
N PHE A 402 6.31 -11.51 5.77
CA PHE A 402 5.96 -10.12 5.46
C PHE A 402 4.50 -9.83 5.82
N TYR A 403 3.59 -10.77 5.54
CA TYR A 403 2.15 -10.60 5.82
C TYR A 403 1.84 -10.36 7.30
N MET A 404 2.71 -10.77 8.23
CA MET A 404 2.53 -10.55 9.68
C MET A 404 2.66 -9.06 10.08
N ARG A 405 3.18 -8.20 9.18
CA ARG A 405 3.32 -6.75 9.40
C ARG A 405 2.04 -5.98 9.08
N THR A 406 1.04 -6.61 8.47
CA THR A 406 -0.27 -6.01 8.19
C THR A 406 -1.22 -6.42 9.30
N LEU A 407 -1.49 -5.52 10.24
CA LEU A 407 -2.33 -5.86 11.38
C LEU A 407 -3.79 -5.98 10.97
N SER A 408 -4.53 -6.85 11.64
CA SER A 408 -5.96 -7.02 11.47
C SER A 408 -6.70 -6.28 12.58
N PRO A 409 -7.57 -5.31 12.27
CA PRO A 409 -8.38 -4.63 13.26
C PRO A 409 -9.53 -5.52 13.73
N ILE A 410 -9.76 -5.54 15.04
CA ILE A 410 -10.91 -6.18 15.69
C ILE A 410 -11.79 -5.08 16.27
N THR A 411 -13.02 -4.99 15.77
CA THR A 411 -14.01 -4.03 16.27
C THR A 411 -14.94 -4.70 17.27
N VAL A 412 -14.97 -4.18 18.49
CA VAL A 412 -15.87 -4.60 19.57
C VAL A 412 -16.89 -3.49 19.81
N ARG A 413 -18.17 -3.84 19.71
CA ARG A 413 -19.30 -2.99 20.09
C ARG A 413 -19.98 -3.64 21.29
N ALA A 414 -19.88 -3.01 22.45
CA ALA A 414 -20.43 -3.53 23.69
C ALA A 414 -20.68 -2.40 24.68
N ARG A 415 -21.53 -2.67 25.68
CA ARG A 415 -21.69 -1.78 26.83
C ARG A 415 -20.54 -1.97 27.81
N ASP A 416 -20.03 -0.86 28.34
CA ASP A 416 -19.17 -0.89 29.51
C ASP A 416 -19.98 -1.23 30.79
N ARG A 417 -19.32 -1.32 31.94
CA ARG A 417 -20.02 -1.65 33.20
C ARG A 417 -20.99 -0.57 33.68
N ASP A 418 -20.86 0.67 33.21
CA ASP A 418 -21.80 1.74 33.52
C ASP A 418 -22.99 1.74 32.54
N GLY A 419 -23.01 0.82 31.58
CA GLY A 419 -24.07 0.65 30.60
C GLY A 419 -23.95 1.55 29.38
N GLN A 420 -22.86 2.29 29.23
CA GLN A 420 -22.60 3.13 28.06
C GLN A 420 -22.15 2.26 26.88
N GLU A 421 -22.77 2.45 25.71
CA GLU A 421 -22.32 1.82 24.46
C GLU A 421 -20.93 2.34 24.09
N ARG A 422 -20.01 1.41 23.83
CA ARG A 422 -18.62 1.68 23.45
C ARG A 422 -18.30 1.06 22.11
N VAL A 423 -17.44 1.74 21.35
CA VAL A 423 -16.81 1.20 20.15
C VAL A 423 -15.31 1.13 20.37
N LEU A 424 -14.80 -0.08 20.53
CA LEU A 424 -13.39 -0.34 20.73
C LEU A 424 -12.81 -1.01 19.49
N VAL A 425 -11.65 -0.52 19.04
CA VAL A 425 -10.85 -1.15 17.98
C VAL A 425 -9.47 -1.47 18.54
N TYR A 426 -9.06 -2.73 18.45
CA TYR A 426 -7.69 -3.15 18.74
C TYR A 426 -7.13 -3.93 17.56
N GLU A 427 -5.81 -3.90 17.38
CA GLU A 427 -5.16 -4.48 16.21
C GLU A 427 -4.32 -5.70 16.62
N ILE A 428 -4.30 -6.72 15.77
CA ILE A 428 -3.57 -7.97 16.03
C ILE A 428 -2.79 -8.43 14.81
N CYS A 429 -1.75 -9.24 15.00
CA CYS A 429 -1.16 -9.98 13.89
C CYS A 429 -2.22 -10.93 13.28
N PRO A 430 -2.24 -11.07 11.93
CA PRO A 430 -3.27 -11.86 11.23
C PRO A 430 -3.17 -13.36 11.50
N ASP A 431 -2.05 -13.84 12.04
CA ASP A 431 -1.81 -15.24 12.41
C ASP A 431 -0.96 -15.31 13.70
N TYR A 432 -0.72 -16.51 14.21
CA TYR A 432 0.24 -16.76 15.28
C TYR A 432 1.66 -16.45 14.81
N LEU A 433 2.49 -16.03 15.76
CA LEU A 433 3.89 -15.70 15.57
C LEU A 433 4.63 -16.81 14.81
N ALA A 434 5.31 -16.42 13.74
CA ALA A 434 6.03 -17.32 12.86
C ALA A 434 7.43 -16.77 12.56
N ILE A 435 8.36 -17.69 12.29
CA ILE A 435 9.68 -17.37 11.74
C ILE A 435 9.73 -17.72 10.26
N GLY A 436 10.63 -17.09 9.50
CA GLY A 436 10.80 -17.39 8.08
C GLY A 436 10.08 -16.43 7.14
N SER A 437 10.08 -16.75 5.85
CA SER A 437 9.55 -15.89 4.78
C SER A 437 8.14 -16.30 4.37
N ASP A 438 7.43 -15.49 3.58
CA ASP A 438 6.09 -15.85 3.09
C ASP A 438 6.05 -17.21 2.35
N GLY A 439 7.14 -17.61 1.70
CA GLY A 439 7.26 -18.89 1.00
C GLY A 439 7.85 -20.05 1.83
N ASP A 440 8.45 -19.78 2.99
CA ASP A 440 9.01 -20.80 3.89
C ASP A 440 8.99 -20.27 5.33
N PHE A 441 7.87 -20.53 6.02
CA PHE A 441 7.65 -20.16 7.42
C PHE A 441 7.07 -21.30 8.25
N ALA A 442 7.22 -21.18 9.56
CA ALA A 442 6.58 -22.04 10.54
C ALA A 442 6.09 -21.21 11.72
N ARG A 443 4.87 -21.51 12.20
CA ARG A 443 4.32 -20.95 13.44
C ARG A 443 5.07 -21.57 14.61
N ILE A 444 5.69 -20.74 15.46
CA ILE A 444 6.61 -21.21 16.49
C ILE A 444 5.99 -21.10 17.88
N PRO A 445 5.81 -22.25 18.58
CA PRO A 445 5.56 -22.26 20.01
C PRO A 445 6.68 -21.59 20.80
N LEU A 446 6.32 -20.77 21.79
CA LEU A 446 7.24 -20.17 22.74
C LEU A 446 6.67 -20.27 24.15
N SER A 447 7.55 -20.25 25.15
CA SER A 447 7.17 -20.00 26.52
C SER A 447 6.52 -18.61 26.64
N PRO A 448 5.61 -18.41 27.60
CA PRO A 448 5.04 -17.10 27.87
C PRO A 448 6.10 -16.02 28.11
N VAL A 449 7.22 -16.36 28.73
CA VAL A 449 8.34 -15.45 28.99
C VAL A 449 9.04 -15.04 27.69
N ALA A 450 9.39 -16.00 26.83
CA ALA A 450 9.97 -15.68 25.52
C ALA A 450 9.00 -14.90 24.62
N ALA A 451 7.71 -15.26 24.65
CA ALA A 451 6.65 -14.53 23.96
C ALA A 451 6.51 -13.08 24.47
N GLN A 452 6.57 -12.87 25.79
CA GLN A 452 6.54 -11.54 26.39
C GLN A 452 7.73 -10.69 25.94
N ARG A 453 8.95 -11.26 25.88
CA ARG A 453 10.14 -10.54 25.38
C ARG A 453 9.94 -10.05 23.94
N VAL A 454 9.34 -10.87 23.07
CA VAL A 454 8.99 -10.45 21.70
C VAL A 454 7.93 -9.35 21.72
N ALA A 455 6.87 -9.52 22.51
CA ALA A 455 5.79 -8.55 22.60
C ALA A 455 6.31 -7.18 23.09
N ASP A 456 7.06 -7.16 24.20
CA ASP A 456 7.64 -5.96 24.79
C ASP A 456 8.59 -5.24 23.83
N ARG A 457 9.42 -5.99 23.09
CA ARG A 457 10.38 -5.43 22.13
C ARG A 457 9.70 -4.52 21.11
N PHE A 458 8.52 -4.92 20.66
CA PHE A 458 7.77 -4.27 19.59
C PHE A 458 6.56 -3.46 20.08
N GLY A 459 6.32 -3.40 21.39
CA GLY A 459 5.16 -2.67 21.94
C GLY A 459 3.83 -3.40 21.73
N TYR A 460 3.85 -4.72 21.62
CA TYR A 460 2.68 -5.59 21.60
C TYR A 460 2.39 -6.16 22.99
N ARG A 461 1.27 -6.87 23.13
CA ARG A 461 0.80 -7.57 24.32
C ARG A 461 0.25 -8.94 23.95
N LEU A 462 0.16 -9.81 24.94
CA LEU A 462 -0.53 -11.09 24.84
C LEU A 462 -2.04 -10.87 25.10
N PRO A 463 -2.93 -11.64 24.44
CA PRO A 463 -4.38 -11.45 24.55
C PRO A 463 -4.92 -11.94 25.90
N THR A 464 -6.10 -11.47 26.29
CA THR A 464 -6.92 -12.12 27.31
C THR A 464 -7.72 -13.29 26.71
N ARG A 465 -8.36 -14.09 27.57
CA ARG A 465 -9.34 -15.10 27.14
C ARG A 465 -10.44 -14.52 26.23
N LYS A 466 -11.07 -13.43 26.65
CA LYS A 466 -12.16 -12.78 25.92
C LYS A 466 -11.71 -12.24 24.56
N MET A 467 -10.48 -11.73 24.47
CA MET A 467 -9.92 -11.31 23.19
C MET A 467 -9.74 -12.47 22.22
N VAL A 468 -9.34 -13.66 22.70
CA VAL A 468 -9.25 -14.86 21.85
C VAL A 468 -10.62 -15.20 21.24
N ASP A 469 -11.69 -15.13 22.03
CA ASP A 469 -13.06 -15.36 21.54
C ASP A 469 -13.46 -14.32 20.49
N GLN A 470 -13.19 -13.03 20.75
CA GLN A 470 -13.46 -11.93 19.82
C GLN A 470 -12.68 -12.07 18.50
N ILE A 471 -11.42 -12.48 18.59
CA ILE A 471 -10.54 -12.71 17.44
C ILE A 471 -11.05 -13.88 16.61
N HIS A 472 -11.43 -14.98 17.25
CA HIS A 472 -12.02 -16.12 16.54
C HIS A 472 -13.34 -15.75 15.85
N ALA A 473 -14.20 -14.98 16.52
CA ALA A 473 -15.43 -14.47 15.93
C ALA A 473 -15.18 -13.55 14.72
N ALA A 474 -14.14 -12.70 14.77
CA ALA A 474 -13.78 -11.81 13.66
C ALA A 474 -12.98 -12.50 12.54
N ALA A 475 -12.37 -13.66 12.81
CA ALA A 475 -11.52 -14.35 11.85
C ALA A 475 -12.31 -14.80 10.61
N SER A 476 -11.80 -14.42 9.44
CA SER A 476 -12.38 -14.79 8.14
C SER A 476 -12.02 -16.23 7.72
N ILE A 477 -11.02 -16.82 8.38
CA ILE A 477 -10.61 -18.21 8.22
C ILE A 477 -10.55 -18.83 9.63
N ARG A 478 -11.38 -19.83 9.86
CA ARG A 478 -11.40 -20.59 11.11
C ARG A 478 -11.07 -22.04 10.78
N LEU A 479 -9.96 -22.53 11.32
CA LEU A 479 -9.43 -23.85 11.05
C LEU A 479 -9.89 -24.84 12.10
N GLU A 480 -9.92 -26.12 11.74
CA GLU A 480 -10.21 -27.18 12.70
C GLU A 480 -8.99 -27.45 13.59
N PRO A 481 -9.19 -27.67 14.90
CA PRO A 481 -8.16 -28.19 15.80
C PRO A 481 -7.71 -29.61 15.40
N HIS A 482 -6.39 -29.85 15.36
CA HIS A 482 -5.82 -31.18 15.11
C HIS A 482 -4.82 -31.60 16.21
N PRO A 483 -5.28 -32.32 17.25
CA PRO A 483 -4.41 -32.77 18.32
C PRO A 483 -3.43 -33.88 17.89
N LEU A 484 -2.16 -33.71 18.23
CA LEU A 484 -1.09 -34.70 18.19
C LEU A 484 -0.72 -35.16 19.61
N THR A 485 -0.40 -36.45 19.78
CA THR A 485 -0.17 -37.07 21.09
C THR A 485 1.29 -37.48 21.35
N VAL A 486 2.14 -37.47 20.33
CA VAL A 486 3.52 -37.99 20.39
C VAL A 486 4.53 -36.85 20.35
N ALA A 487 5.62 -36.97 21.14
CA ALA A 487 6.80 -36.09 21.12
C ALA A 487 6.49 -34.58 21.06
N ARG A 488 5.48 -34.15 21.84
CA ARG A 488 4.78 -32.86 21.70
C ARG A 488 5.67 -31.61 21.78
N GLU A 489 6.86 -31.71 22.35
CA GLU A 489 7.82 -30.62 22.55
C GLU A 489 8.95 -30.61 21.51
N SER A 490 8.95 -31.59 20.60
CA SER A 490 9.98 -31.78 19.58
C SER A 490 9.78 -30.86 18.38
N VAL A 491 10.90 -30.46 17.76
CA VAL A 491 10.88 -29.67 16.52
C VAL A 491 10.18 -30.41 15.38
N GLY A 492 10.33 -31.75 15.32
CA GLY A 492 9.64 -32.59 14.35
C GLY A 492 8.12 -32.44 14.45
N THR A 493 7.55 -32.52 15.65
CA THR A 493 6.11 -32.32 15.87
C THR A 493 5.67 -30.88 15.60
N PHE A 494 6.54 -29.88 15.79
CA PHE A 494 6.22 -28.49 15.43
C PHE A 494 6.05 -28.34 13.91
N LEU A 495 6.93 -28.98 13.13
CA LEU A 495 6.86 -29.00 11.66
C LEU A 495 5.68 -29.82 11.15
N GLU A 496 5.43 -30.99 11.73
CA GLU A 496 4.27 -31.82 11.41
C GLU A 496 2.96 -31.04 11.58
N HIS A 497 2.79 -30.37 12.73
CA HIS A 497 1.61 -29.57 12.98
C HIS A 497 1.54 -28.32 12.10
N GLN A 498 2.68 -27.73 11.73
CA GLN A 498 2.71 -26.65 10.73
C GLN A 498 2.16 -27.16 9.39
N ASP A 499 2.61 -28.33 8.92
CA ASP A 499 2.18 -28.90 7.65
C ASP A 499 0.67 -29.24 7.65
N ILE A 500 0.14 -29.76 8.77
CA ILE A 500 -1.30 -29.98 8.97
C ILE A 500 -2.09 -28.67 8.87
N ILE A 501 -1.60 -27.58 9.47
CA ILE A 501 -2.26 -26.26 9.38
C ILE A 501 -2.21 -25.75 7.95
N GLN A 502 -1.06 -25.83 7.28
CA GLN A 502 -0.92 -25.33 5.90
C GLN A 502 -1.84 -26.09 4.93
N ALA A 503 -2.04 -27.39 5.12
CA ALA A 503 -2.95 -28.20 4.31
C ALA A 503 -4.43 -27.79 4.44
N GLN A 504 -4.82 -27.15 5.56
CA GLN A 504 -6.19 -26.64 5.74
C GLN A 504 -6.42 -25.26 5.13
N LEU A 505 -5.36 -24.50 4.81
CA LEU A 505 -5.50 -23.13 4.33
C LEU A 505 -5.95 -23.08 2.86
N PRO A 506 -6.90 -22.20 2.51
CA PRO A 506 -7.23 -21.95 1.10
C PRO A 506 -6.08 -21.25 0.38
N GLU A 507 -6.00 -21.40 -0.95
CA GLU A 507 -4.92 -20.82 -1.80
C GLU A 507 -4.71 -19.29 -1.62
N LYS A 508 -5.72 -18.56 -1.14
CA LYS A 508 -5.69 -17.12 -0.90
C LYS A 508 -5.85 -16.75 0.59
N ALA A 509 -5.15 -17.47 1.47
CA ALA A 509 -5.19 -17.23 2.91
C ALA A 509 -4.22 -16.15 3.41
N THR A 510 -3.13 -15.87 2.68
CA THR A 510 -2.04 -15.00 3.14
C THR A 510 -2.54 -13.60 3.55
N GLY A 511 -2.18 -13.16 4.76
CA GLY A 511 -2.56 -11.85 5.30
C GLY A 511 -4.01 -11.74 5.77
N ARG A 512 -4.83 -12.78 5.63
CA ARG A 512 -6.17 -12.83 6.22
C ARG A 512 -6.07 -13.26 7.67
N LEU A 513 -6.99 -12.76 8.51
CA LEU A 513 -7.07 -13.18 9.90
C LEU A 513 -7.47 -14.67 10.02
N VAL A 514 -6.59 -15.48 10.60
CA VAL A 514 -6.75 -16.93 10.84
C VAL A 514 -6.85 -17.23 12.34
N SER A 515 -7.77 -18.11 12.73
CA SER A 515 -7.95 -18.58 14.11
C SER A 515 -8.34 -20.06 14.17
N GLY A 516 -8.27 -20.64 15.37
CA GLY A 516 -8.78 -21.97 15.70
C GLY A 516 -7.73 -23.08 15.72
N HIS A 517 -6.55 -22.85 15.15
CA HIS A 517 -5.51 -23.87 14.94
C HIS A 517 -4.49 -24.06 16.06
N LYS A 518 -4.47 -23.21 17.10
CA LYS A 518 -3.56 -23.34 18.27
C LYS A 518 -4.27 -22.95 19.56
N LYS A 519 -3.67 -23.28 20.71
CA LYS A 519 -3.98 -22.74 22.03
C LYS A 519 -3.25 -21.42 22.20
N ASP A 520 -3.98 -20.32 22.38
CA ASP A 520 -3.38 -19.02 22.65
C ASP A 520 -2.77 -19.01 24.06
N VAL A 521 -1.54 -18.51 24.16
CA VAL A 521 -0.98 -18.06 25.45
C VAL A 521 -1.65 -16.73 25.79
N VAL A 522 -2.31 -16.69 26.94
CA VAL A 522 -3.12 -15.53 27.36
C VAL A 522 -2.61 -14.93 28.66
N VAL A 523 -3.03 -13.70 28.95
CA VAL A 523 -2.91 -13.08 30.27
C VAL A 523 -4.24 -13.18 31.01
N SER A 524 -4.17 -13.36 32.33
CA SER A 524 -5.33 -13.58 33.19
C SER A 524 -5.06 -13.05 34.61
N PRO A 525 -6.06 -12.44 35.28
CA PRO A 525 -5.94 -12.06 36.69
C PRO A 525 -5.52 -13.23 37.60
N LYS A 526 -5.87 -14.47 37.23
CA LYS A 526 -5.55 -15.69 37.99
C LYS A 526 -4.06 -15.97 38.09
N LEU A 527 -3.22 -15.37 37.24
CA LEU A 527 -1.76 -15.47 37.35
C LEU A 527 -1.24 -14.91 38.68
N MET A 528 -1.95 -13.97 39.30
CA MET A 528 -1.60 -13.44 40.62
C MET A 528 -1.66 -14.51 41.72
N THR A 529 -2.62 -15.42 41.63
CA THR A 529 -2.80 -16.51 42.60
C THR A 529 -2.15 -17.81 42.15
N HIS A 530 -1.61 -17.85 40.94
CA HIS A 530 -0.90 -18.97 40.33
C HIS A 530 0.46 -18.52 39.76
N PRO A 531 1.36 -17.96 40.58
CA PRO A 531 2.67 -17.51 40.12
C PRO A 531 3.46 -18.67 39.53
N GLY A 532 4.29 -18.39 38.52
CA GLY A 532 5.11 -19.41 37.85
C GLY A 532 4.32 -20.39 36.98
N ARG A 533 3.08 -20.05 36.60
CA ARG A 533 2.25 -20.83 35.67
C ARG A 533 2.04 -20.11 34.35
N VAL A 534 1.75 -20.87 33.30
CA VAL A 534 1.29 -20.34 32.01
C VAL A 534 -0.24 -20.48 31.89
N ALA A 535 -0.92 -19.43 31.46
CA ALA A 535 -2.33 -19.48 31.11
C ALA A 535 -2.49 -19.73 29.60
N ILE A 536 -3.19 -20.80 29.26
CA ILE A 536 -3.52 -21.16 27.87
C ILE A 536 -5.03 -21.32 27.68
N TYR A 537 -5.51 -20.94 26.51
CA TYR A 537 -6.94 -20.99 26.16
C TYR A 537 -7.15 -21.13 24.65
N GLY A 538 -8.32 -21.63 24.24
CA GLY A 538 -8.78 -21.56 22.86
C GLY A 538 -8.66 -22.89 22.13
N TRP A 539 -7.95 -22.90 20.99
CA TRP A 539 -7.92 -24.02 20.04
C TRP A 539 -9.35 -24.39 19.62
N CYS A 540 -10.06 -23.38 19.11
CA CYS A 540 -11.49 -23.43 18.90
C CYS A 540 -11.87 -24.10 17.58
N HIS A 541 -12.93 -24.92 17.61
CA HIS A 541 -13.63 -25.32 16.39
C HIS A 541 -14.17 -24.08 15.66
N PRO A 542 -14.40 -24.16 14.33
CA PRO A 542 -14.99 -23.07 13.55
C PRO A 542 -16.34 -22.54 14.07
N SER A 543 -17.06 -23.35 14.84
CA SER A 543 -18.28 -22.98 15.55
C SER A 543 -18.07 -22.00 16.73
N GLY A 544 -16.82 -21.80 17.16
CA GLY A 544 -16.44 -21.00 18.32
C GLY A 544 -16.21 -21.82 19.60
N GLN A 545 -16.52 -23.11 19.62
CA GLN A 545 -16.32 -23.95 20.80
C GLN A 545 -14.82 -24.20 21.05
N ALA A 546 -14.30 -23.67 22.16
CA ALA A 546 -12.93 -23.94 22.61
C ALA A 546 -12.78 -25.37 23.13
N ILE A 547 -11.78 -26.11 22.63
CA ILE A 547 -11.42 -27.42 23.21
C ILE A 547 -10.48 -27.27 24.40
N GLN A 548 -9.72 -26.17 24.45
CA GLN A 548 -8.87 -25.81 25.57
C GLN A 548 -9.58 -24.76 26.43
N PRO A 549 -10.20 -25.13 27.58
CA PRO A 549 -10.65 -24.15 28.56
C PRO A 549 -9.46 -23.39 29.14
N LEU A 550 -9.72 -22.26 29.79
CA LEU A 550 -8.66 -21.47 30.43
C LEU A 550 -7.98 -22.33 31.49
N TYR A 551 -6.71 -22.64 31.25
CA TYR A 551 -5.96 -23.62 32.05
C TYR A 551 -4.61 -23.04 32.49
N LEU A 552 -4.31 -23.17 33.78
CA LEU A 552 -3.11 -22.66 34.43
C LEU A 552 -2.31 -23.78 35.15
N GLY A 553 -2.49 -25.04 34.76
CA GLY A 553 -1.84 -26.17 35.44
C GLY A 553 -0.39 -26.42 35.04
N HIS A 554 0.09 -25.81 33.95
CA HIS A 554 1.45 -25.98 33.47
C HIS A 554 2.41 -24.95 34.06
N ALA A 555 3.67 -25.36 34.30
CA ALA A 555 4.73 -24.46 34.72
C ALA A 555 5.02 -23.40 33.63
N ILE A 556 5.56 -22.25 34.03
CA ILE A 556 5.82 -21.12 33.13
C ILE A 556 6.74 -21.46 31.94
N GLY A 557 7.61 -22.47 32.07
CA GLY A 557 8.49 -22.93 30.99
C GLY A 557 7.87 -24.01 30.09
N TYR A 558 6.61 -24.39 30.29
CA TYR A 558 5.96 -25.43 29.48
C TYR A 558 5.62 -24.92 28.09
N VAL A 559 6.04 -25.66 27.06
CA VAL A 559 5.82 -25.32 25.66
C VAL A 559 5.68 -26.60 24.86
N ASP A 560 4.66 -26.66 24.03
CA ASP A 560 4.45 -27.78 23.10
C ASP A 560 3.96 -27.26 21.74
N TYR A 561 3.84 -28.16 20.76
CA TYR A 561 3.42 -27.82 19.39
C TYR A 561 2.09 -27.06 19.33
N SER A 562 1.22 -27.21 20.33
CA SER A 562 -0.13 -26.64 20.32
C SER A 562 -0.16 -25.18 20.75
N HIS A 563 0.92 -24.64 21.34
CA HIS A 563 0.96 -23.23 21.74
C HIS A 563 1.01 -22.29 20.53
N GLY A 564 0.21 -21.23 20.60
CA GLY A 564 0.14 -20.15 19.64
C GLY A 564 0.38 -18.83 20.34
N ILE A 565 1.33 -18.05 19.82
CA ILE A 565 1.61 -16.70 20.32
C ILE A 565 0.92 -15.71 19.42
N ARG A 566 -0.09 -15.02 19.94
CA ARG A 566 -0.81 -13.97 19.22
C ARG A 566 -0.39 -12.61 19.75
N LEU A 567 0.13 -11.78 18.87
CA LEU A 567 0.56 -10.43 19.23
C LEU A 567 -0.58 -9.44 19.00
N VAL A 568 -0.94 -8.71 20.05
CA VAL A 568 -1.92 -7.62 20.03
C VAL A 568 -1.18 -6.30 20.18
N ARG A 569 -1.48 -5.29 19.37
CA ARG A 569 -0.89 -3.96 19.53
C ARG A 569 -1.14 -3.45 20.95
N GLY A 570 -0.13 -2.84 21.59
CA GLY A 570 -0.24 -2.31 22.96
C GLY A 570 -1.10 -1.05 23.09
N GLU A 571 -1.67 -0.56 21.99
CA GLU A 571 -2.56 0.58 21.90
C GLU A 571 -3.90 0.15 21.28
N VAL A 572 -4.98 0.78 21.72
CA VAL A 572 -6.35 0.55 21.26
C VAL A 572 -7.03 1.88 21.01
N THR A 573 -8.05 1.91 20.16
CA THR A 573 -8.90 3.07 19.91
C THR A 573 -10.27 2.84 20.53
N LEU A 574 -10.61 3.59 21.58
CA LEU A 574 -11.91 3.56 22.25
C LEU A 574 -12.66 4.85 21.90
N ASP A 575 -13.84 4.73 21.29
CA ASP A 575 -14.70 5.86 20.89
C ASP A 575 -13.94 6.94 20.09
N GLY A 576 -13.04 6.50 19.21
CA GLY A 576 -12.20 7.38 18.38
C GLY A 576 -10.95 7.93 19.08
N LYS A 577 -10.72 7.62 20.36
CA LYS A 577 -9.54 8.06 21.12
C LYS A 577 -8.57 6.91 21.38
N THR A 578 -7.29 7.13 21.11
CA THR A 578 -6.24 6.15 21.39
C THR A 578 -5.91 6.10 22.89
N MET A 579 -5.79 4.89 23.43
CA MET A 579 -5.30 4.64 24.79
C MET A 579 -4.45 3.37 24.84
N LYS A 580 -3.70 3.16 25.92
CA LYS A 580 -2.94 1.91 26.11
C LYS A 580 -3.90 0.77 26.43
N LEU A 581 -3.65 -0.40 25.83
CA LEU A 581 -4.38 -1.63 26.12
C LEU A 581 -4.33 -1.96 27.63
N GLU A 582 -3.17 -1.77 28.25
CA GLU A 582 -2.96 -2.03 29.68
C GLU A 582 -3.82 -1.15 30.59
N ASP A 583 -4.03 0.12 30.20
CA ASP A 583 -4.86 1.07 30.95
C ASP A 583 -6.32 0.64 30.88
N LEU A 584 -6.81 0.25 29.69
CA LEU A 584 -8.16 -0.28 29.50
C LEU A 584 -8.38 -1.55 30.32
N LEU A 585 -7.42 -2.47 30.32
CA LEU A 585 -7.52 -3.73 31.07
C LEU A 585 -7.47 -3.52 32.60
N ARG A 586 -6.87 -2.43 33.10
CA ARG A 586 -6.89 -2.07 34.54
C ARG A 586 -8.16 -1.36 34.97
N ASP A 587 -8.84 -0.70 34.05
CA ASP A 587 -9.99 0.14 34.34
C ASP A 587 -11.19 -0.72 34.79
N PRO A 588 -11.78 -0.45 35.98
CA PRO A 588 -12.87 -1.25 36.53
C PRO A 588 -14.16 -1.21 35.71
N VAL A 589 -14.34 -0.17 34.89
CA VAL A 589 -15.51 0.04 34.02
C VAL A 589 -15.25 -0.51 32.63
N LEU A 590 -14.10 -0.19 32.02
CA LEU A 590 -13.79 -0.52 30.62
C LEU A 590 -13.22 -1.93 30.42
N CYS A 591 -12.65 -2.57 31.45
CA CYS A 591 -12.03 -3.88 31.31
C CYS A 591 -13.01 -4.91 30.74
N ASN A 592 -14.32 -4.76 30.99
CA ASN A 592 -15.34 -5.69 30.53
C ASN A 592 -15.42 -5.78 29.00
N LEU A 593 -14.91 -4.79 28.26
CA LEU A 593 -14.84 -4.82 26.81
C LEU A 593 -13.89 -5.92 26.32
N LEU A 594 -12.80 -6.18 27.05
CA LEU A 594 -11.72 -7.10 26.67
C LEU A 594 -11.41 -8.21 27.70
N SER A 595 -12.07 -8.24 28.85
CA SER A 595 -11.89 -9.27 29.89
C SER A 595 -13.23 -9.63 30.50
N ASP A 596 -13.51 -10.92 30.63
CA ASP A 596 -14.64 -11.44 31.40
C ASP A 596 -14.25 -11.92 32.80
N GLU A 597 -12.97 -11.82 33.15
CA GLU A 597 -12.45 -12.14 34.49
C GLU A 597 -12.36 -10.90 35.40
N GLY A 598 -12.83 -9.74 34.91
CA GLY A 598 -12.69 -8.45 35.59
C GLY A 598 -11.39 -7.72 35.23
N PRO A 599 -11.02 -6.68 36.01
CA PRO A 599 -9.82 -5.91 35.77
C PRO A 599 -8.56 -6.76 35.94
N LEU A 600 -7.56 -6.54 35.09
CA LEU A 600 -6.25 -7.18 35.18
C LEU A 600 -5.28 -6.19 35.83
N PRO A 601 -4.81 -6.41 37.07
CA PRO A 601 -3.72 -5.62 37.65
C PRO A 601 -2.44 -5.73 36.82
N ALA A 602 -1.53 -4.75 36.94
CA ALA A 602 -0.30 -4.70 36.13
C ALA A 602 0.53 -6.00 36.17
N ALA A 603 0.66 -6.62 37.35
CA ALA A 603 1.40 -7.87 37.55
C ALA A 603 0.74 -9.10 36.89
N SER A 604 -0.52 -9.01 36.46
CA SER A 604 -1.24 -10.09 35.77
C SER A 604 -1.40 -9.85 34.26
N GLN A 605 -0.82 -8.76 33.74
CA GLN A 605 -0.87 -8.40 32.31
C GLN A 605 0.38 -8.81 31.53
N ARG A 606 1.35 -9.45 32.18
CA ARG A 606 2.62 -9.83 31.61
C ARG A 606 3.22 -11.04 32.31
N TYR A 607 4.14 -11.69 31.63
CA TYR A 607 4.98 -12.74 32.19
C TYR A 607 6.38 -12.20 32.37
N ASP A 608 6.79 -11.97 33.62
CA ASP A 608 8.14 -11.53 33.95
C ASP A 608 9.08 -12.72 34.13
N ASP A 609 10.37 -12.44 33.94
CA ASP A 609 11.49 -13.39 34.14
C ASP A 609 11.68 -13.79 35.61
#